data_AF-A0A935LWJ9-F1
#
_entry.id   AF-A0A935LWJ9-F1
#
_cell.length_a   1.000
_cell.length_b   1.000
_cell.length_c   1.000
_cell.angle_alpha   90.00
_cell.angle_beta   90.00
_cell.angle_gamma   90.00
#
_symmetry.space_group_name_H-M   'P 1'
#
loop_
_entity.id
_entity.type
_entity.pdbx_description
1 polymer ?
#
loop_
_entity_poly.entity_id
_entity_poly.type
_entity_poly.pdbx_seq_one_letter_code
_entity_poly.pdbx_strand_id
1 'polypeptide(L)'
;MDPSYLVFDLETVGHSAENFDDVQIEYLLRGASTEEEREKKIGEFALSPLTGRIVCIGMQMMTREGDEWQAKRVAYSVDPSMEDGAPSRHEELPSGSTWYLSSERTMLENFWKLLNHHRGITLVSFNGPQL
;
A
#
# COMPACT_ATOMS: atom_id res chain seq x y z
N MET A 1 -13.60 7.26 25.50
CA MET A 1 -12.68 7.68 24.43
C MET A 1 -13.52 7.71 23.18
N ASP A 2 -13.60 8.85 22.51
CA ASP A 2 -14.44 8.98 21.33
C ASP A 2 -13.96 8.02 20.23
N PRO A 3 -14.88 7.37 19.51
CA PRO A 3 -14.51 6.41 18.48
C PRO A 3 -13.65 7.08 17.40
N SER A 4 -12.54 6.43 17.05
CA SER A 4 -11.73 6.80 15.90
C SER A 4 -11.62 5.62 14.94
N TYR A 5 -11.70 5.91 13.64
CA TYR A 5 -11.55 4.93 12.57
C TYR A 5 -10.44 5.37 11.64
N LEU A 6 -9.61 4.41 11.21
CA LEU A 6 -8.75 4.58 10.05
C LEU A 6 -9.34 3.75 8.93
N VAL A 7 -9.96 4.43 7.97
CA VAL A 7 -10.38 3.83 6.71
C VAL A 7 -9.18 3.86 5.78
N PHE A 8 -8.77 2.71 5.22
CA PHE A 8 -7.62 2.65 4.33
C PHE A 8 -7.80 1.63 3.22
N ASP A 9 -7.06 1.83 2.14
CA ASP A 9 -6.97 0.91 1.02
C ASP A 9 -5.54 0.87 0.48
N LEU A 10 -5.18 -0.23 -0.19
CA LEU A 10 -3.82 -0.51 -0.65
C LEU A 10 -3.80 -0.72 -2.16
N GLU A 11 -2.82 -0.10 -2.82
CA GLU A 11 -2.51 -0.40 -4.23
C GLU A 11 -1.18 -1.14 -4.32
N THR A 12 -1.15 -2.21 -5.11
CA THR A 12 -0.01 -3.10 -5.26
C THR A 12 0.42 -3.23 -6.72
N VAL A 13 1.71 -3.43 -6.94
CA VAL A 13 2.25 -3.83 -8.25
C VAL A 13 3.06 -5.11 -8.10
N GLY A 14 3.10 -5.93 -9.14
CA GLY A 14 4.00 -7.08 -9.21
C GLY A 14 5.45 -6.62 -9.28
N HIS A 15 6.35 -7.36 -8.64
CA HIS A 15 7.77 -7.25 -8.92
C HIS A 15 8.06 -7.67 -10.37
N SER A 16 9.16 -7.17 -10.95
CA SER A 16 9.64 -7.71 -12.22
C SER A 16 10.10 -9.15 -12.02
N ALA A 17 10.03 -9.97 -13.07
CA ALA A 17 10.58 -11.31 -13.03
C ALA A 17 12.09 -11.30 -12.69
N GLU A 18 12.80 -10.24 -13.09
CA GLU A 18 14.23 -10.04 -12.81
C GLU A 18 14.56 -9.88 -11.31
N ASN A 19 13.56 -9.61 -10.46
CA ASN A 19 13.76 -9.54 -9.01
C ASN A 19 13.82 -10.93 -8.33
N PHE A 20 13.59 -12.00 -9.07
CA PHE A 20 13.58 -13.37 -8.56
C PHE A 20 14.70 -14.18 -9.20
N ASP A 21 15.28 -15.11 -8.45
CA ASP A 21 16.28 -16.03 -8.99
C ASP A 21 15.65 -17.07 -9.94
N ASP A 22 16.49 -17.79 -10.69
CA ASP A 22 16.04 -18.75 -11.70
C ASP A 22 15.12 -19.84 -11.11
N VAL A 23 15.39 -20.29 -9.88
CA VAL A 23 14.61 -21.34 -9.21
C VAL A 23 13.25 -20.79 -8.80
N GLN A 24 13.20 -19.57 -8.29
CA GLN A 24 11.96 -18.87 -7.95
C GLN A 24 11.11 -18.63 -9.19
N ILE A 25 11.69 -18.15 -10.29
CA ILE A 25 10.96 -17.92 -11.55
C ILE A 25 10.43 -19.22 -12.14
N GLU A 26 11.23 -20.29 -12.17
CA GLU A 26 10.75 -21.60 -12.63
C GLU A 26 9.54 -22.06 -11.81
N TYR A 27 9.60 -21.89 -10.49
CA TYR A 27 8.50 -22.25 -9.59
C TYR A 27 7.25 -21.39 -9.84
N LEU A 28 7.39 -20.07 -9.89
CA LEU A 28 6.28 -19.13 -10.09
C LEU A 28 5.59 -19.36 -11.45
N LEU A 29 6.37 -19.62 -12.49
CA LEU A 29 5.88 -19.84 -13.85
C LEU A 29 5.51 -21.31 -14.14
N ARG A 30 5.64 -22.22 -13.17
CA ARG A 30 5.32 -23.64 -13.34
C ARG A 30 3.91 -23.83 -13.90
N GLY A 31 3.78 -24.59 -14.98
CA GLY A 31 2.50 -24.85 -15.64
C GLY A 31 2.09 -23.81 -16.68
N ALA A 32 2.82 -22.70 -16.83
CA ALA A 32 2.72 -21.84 -18.01
C ALA A 32 3.65 -22.38 -19.09
N SER A 33 3.06 -22.94 -20.14
CA SER A 33 3.74 -23.61 -21.24
C SER A 33 3.89 -22.71 -22.48
N THR A 34 3.08 -21.67 -22.58
CA THR A 34 3.16 -20.66 -23.65
C THR A 34 3.66 -19.32 -23.11
N GLU A 35 4.16 -18.46 -23.99
CA GLU A 35 4.57 -17.10 -23.59
C GLU A 35 3.39 -16.28 -23.05
N GLU A 36 2.21 -16.42 -23.65
CA GLU A 36 0.97 -15.78 -23.20
C GLU A 36 0.61 -16.20 -21.75
N GLU A 37 0.72 -17.49 -21.43
CA GLU A 37 0.48 -17.98 -20.06
C GLU A 37 1.51 -17.44 -19.07
N ARG A 38 2.77 -17.26 -19.52
CA ARG A 38 3.86 -16.70 -18.70
C ARG A 38 3.61 -15.22 -18.42
N GLU A 39 3.30 -14.43 -19.45
CA GLU A 39 2.95 -13.02 -19.32
C GLU A 39 1.74 -12.81 -18.40
N LYS A 40 0.69 -13.65 -18.55
CA LYS A 40 -0.46 -13.63 -17.67
C LYS A 40 -0.08 -13.86 -16.21
N LYS A 41 0.71 -14.91 -15.94
CA LYS A 41 1.18 -15.20 -14.58
C LYS A 41 2.01 -14.07 -13.98
N ILE A 42 2.88 -13.45 -14.77
CA ILE A 42 3.67 -12.28 -14.33
C ILE A 42 2.73 -11.11 -14.03
N GLY A 43 1.71 -10.89 -14.84
CA GLY A 43 0.67 -9.87 -14.58
C GLY A 43 -0.10 -10.10 -13.27
N GLU A 44 -0.24 -11.35 -12.84
CA GLU A 44 -0.88 -11.73 -11.57
C GLU A 44 0.04 -11.54 -10.34
N PHE A 45 1.32 -11.21 -10.51
CA PHE A 45 2.25 -11.04 -9.38
C PHE A 45 1.79 -10.00 -8.35
N ALA A 46 1.07 -8.97 -8.79
CA ALA A 46 0.50 -7.95 -7.91
C ALA A 46 -0.53 -8.50 -6.92
N LEU A 47 -1.12 -9.67 -7.18
CA LEU A 47 -2.19 -10.27 -6.38
C LEU A 47 -1.68 -11.08 -5.18
N SER A 48 -0.36 -11.26 -5.06
CA SER A 48 0.25 -12.04 -3.98
C SER A 48 1.23 -11.19 -3.18
N PRO A 49 1.20 -11.25 -1.84
CA PRO A 49 2.12 -10.48 -0.98
C PRO A 49 3.58 -10.94 -1.09
N LEU A 50 3.85 -12.10 -1.70
CA LEU A 50 5.21 -12.61 -1.90
C LEU A 50 5.82 -12.17 -3.24
N THR A 51 4.97 -11.79 -4.20
CA THR A 51 5.39 -11.43 -5.56
C THR A 51 5.06 -9.99 -5.92
N GLY A 52 4.19 -9.35 -5.16
CA GLY A 52 3.83 -7.96 -5.27
C GLY A 52 4.40 -7.14 -4.13
N ARG A 53 4.35 -5.82 -4.32
CA ARG A 53 4.75 -4.82 -3.35
C ARG A 53 3.71 -3.70 -3.26
N ILE A 54 3.64 -3.02 -2.13
CA ILE A 54 2.69 -1.93 -1.93
C ILE A 54 3.30 -0.66 -2.52
N VAL A 55 2.54 0.03 -3.38
CA VAL A 55 2.95 1.30 -4.00
C VAL A 55 2.15 2.49 -3.51
N CYS A 56 0.98 2.27 -2.92
CA CYS A 56 0.17 3.33 -2.35
C CYS A 56 -0.66 2.83 -1.16
N ILE A 57 -0.86 3.72 -0.19
CA ILE A 57 -1.81 3.56 0.92
C ILE A 57 -2.69 4.80 0.96
N GLY A 58 -3.94 4.66 0.53
CA GLY A 58 -4.95 5.70 0.68
C GLY A 58 -5.56 5.61 2.07
N MET A 59 -5.69 6.73 2.79
CA MET A 59 -6.18 6.76 4.16
C MET A 59 -7.14 7.91 4.42
N GLN A 60 -8.16 7.64 5.22
CA GLN A 60 -9.05 8.62 5.81
C GLN A 60 -9.22 8.34 7.31
N MET A 61 -8.68 9.25 8.12
CA MET A 61 -8.88 9.27 9.57
C MET A 61 -10.24 9.89 9.87
N MET A 62 -11.10 9.15 10.55
CA MET A 62 -12.39 9.61 11.04
C MET A 62 -12.32 9.76 12.55
N THR A 63 -12.54 10.98 13.04
CA THR A 63 -12.61 11.29 14.48
C THR A 63 -13.93 11.96 14.79
N ARG A 64 -14.44 11.76 16.00
CA ARG A 64 -15.67 12.42 16.47
C ARG A 64 -15.31 13.56 17.41
N GLU A 65 -15.86 14.73 17.15
CA GLU A 65 -15.79 15.89 18.04
C GLU A 65 -17.23 16.30 18.39
N GLY A 66 -17.67 15.97 19.61
CA GLY A 66 -19.08 16.15 19.99
C GLY A 66 -20.00 15.23 19.18
N ASP A 67 -20.95 15.82 18.44
CA ASP A 67 -21.88 15.09 17.56
C ASP A 67 -21.49 15.13 16.08
N GLU A 68 -20.36 15.77 15.76
CA GLU A 68 -19.87 15.89 14.39
C GLU A 68 -18.71 14.93 14.10
N TRP A 69 -18.70 14.40 12.88
CA TRP A 69 -17.60 13.60 12.36
C TRP A 69 -16.65 14.46 11.56
N GLN A 70 -15.36 14.38 11.88
CA GLN A 70 -14.27 15.00 11.15
C GLN A 70 -13.51 13.96 10.34
N ALA A 71 -13.12 14.34 9.12
CA ALA A 71 -12.38 13.48 8.20
C ALA A 71 -11.08 14.16 7.77
N LYS A 72 -9.94 13.49 7.98
CA LYS A 72 -8.63 13.90 7.44
C LYS A 72 -8.13 12.86 6.45
N ARG A 73 -7.86 13.29 5.23
CA ARG A 73 -7.42 12.43 4.12
C ARG A 73 -5.93 12.56 3.87
N VAL A 74 -5.27 11.42 3.74
CA VAL A 74 -3.83 11.33 3.49
C VAL A 74 -3.58 10.18 2.51
N ALA A 75 -2.66 10.39 1.56
CA ALA A 75 -2.16 9.31 0.71
C ALA A 75 -0.65 9.16 0.93
N TYR A 76 -0.19 7.92 1.10
CA TYR A 76 1.23 7.59 1.03
C TYR A 76 1.51 6.88 -0.29
N SER A 77 2.56 7.27 -0.99
CA SER A 77 2.96 6.62 -2.25
C SER A 77 4.46 6.35 -2.27
N VAL A 78 4.83 5.30 -3.00
CA VAL A 78 6.23 4.96 -3.23
C VAL A 78 6.80 5.82 -4.33
N ASP A 79 7.93 6.47 -4.04
CA ASP A 79 8.83 6.99 -5.07
C ASP A 79 10.05 6.05 -5.16
N PRO A 80 10.19 5.29 -6.28
CA PRO A 80 11.26 4.31 -6.43
C PRO A 80 12.66 4.94 -6.55
N SER A 81 12.76 6.26 -6.72
CA SER A 81 14.04 6.98 -6.73
C SER A 81 14.56 7.31 -5.32
N MET A 82 13.74 7.11 -4.27
CA MET A 82 14.11 7.42 -2.90
C MET A 82 14.77 6.23 -2.21
N GLU A 83 15.88 6.50 -1.54
CA GLU A 83 16.57 5.52 -0.69
C GLU A 83 15.80 5.21 0.59
N ASP A 84 16.01 4.01 1.12
CA ASP A 84 15.44 3.60 2.39
C ASP A 84 15.94 4.47 3.55
N GLY A 85 15.01 4.96 4.38
CA GLY A 85 15.31 5.85 5.51
C GLY A 85 15.47 7.32 5.12
N ALA A 86 15.40 7.68 3.83
CA ALA A 86 15.31 9.07 3.41
C ALA A 86 14.02 9.72 3.95
N PRO A 87 14.04 11.01 4.36
CA PRO A 87 12.85 11.70 4.82
C PRO A 87 11.76 11.74 3.76
N SER A 88 10.51 11.49 4.15
CA SER A 88 9.37 11.61 3.23
C SER A 88 9.22 13.04 2.71
N ARG A 89 8.96 13.17 1.41
CA ARG A 89 8.47 14.42 0.80
C ARG A 89 6.95 14.48 0.95
N HIS A 90 6.38 15.68 0.94
CA HIS A 90 4.93 15.83 0.94
C HIS A 90 4.48 17.05 0.16
N GLU A 91 3.27 16.96 -0.37
CA GLU A 91 2.58 18.03 -1.08
C GLU A 91 1.11 18.08 -0.64
N GLU A 92 0.52 19.27 -0.62
CA GLU A 92 -0.93 19.42 -0.47
C GLU A 92 -1.59 19.36 -1.84
N LEU A 93 -2.56 18.46 -1.99
CA LEU A 93 -3.34 18.34 -3.20
C LEU A 93 -4.43 19.43 -3.26
N PRO A 94 -4.93 19.80 -4.45
CA PRO A 94 -6.04 20.74 -4.58
C PRO A 94 -7.31 20.36 -3.81
N SER A 95 -7.46 19.08 -3.45
CA SER A 95 -8.54 18.56 -2.61
C SER A 95 -8.38 18.87 -1.11
N GLY A 96 -7.28 19.51 -0.69
CA GLY A 96 -6.91 19.70 0.71
C GLY A 96 -6.36 18.45 1.41
N SER A 97 -6.12 17.37 0.65
CA SER A 97 -5.51 16.14 1.18
C SER A 97 -3.99 16.24 1.11
N THR A 98 -3.29 15.64 2.09
CA THR A 98 -1.82 15.59 2.06
C THR A 98 -1.35 14.32 1.36
N TRP A 99 -0.44 14.46 0.41
CA TRP A 99 0.20 13.37 -0.29
C TRP A 99 1.66 13.25 0.13
N TYR A 100 2.09 12.09 0.60
CA TYR A 100 3.46 11.81 1.00
C TYR A 100 4.14 10.86 0.03
N LEU A 101 5.40 11.13 -0.30
CA LEU A 101 6.25 10.27 -1.13
C LEU A 101 7.48 9.81 -0.35
N SER A 102 7.77 8.52 -0.40
CA SER A 102 8.98 7.92 0.21
C SER A 102 9.33 6.58 -0.43
N SER A 103 10.41 5.92 0.01
CA SER A 103 10.58 4.50 -0.31
C SER A 103 9.46 3.65 0.31
N GLU A 104 9.29 2.42 -0.16
CA GLU A 104 8.30 1.48 0.38
C GLU A 104 8.54 1.18 1.87
N ARG A 105 9.81 0.96 2.26
CA ARG A 105 10.16 0.74 3.68
C ARG A 105 9.71 1.92 4.54
N THR A 106 10.08 3.14 4.18
CA THR A 106 9.72 4.34 4.93
C THR A 106 8.21 4.55 4.98
N MET A 107 7.49 4.28 3.88
CA MET A 107 6.04 4.35 3.84
C MET A 107 5.39 3.39 4.84
N LEU A 108 5.81 2.12 4.84
CA LEU A 108 5.29 1.10 5.76
C LEU A 108 5.62 1.45 7.21
N GLU A 109 6.84 1.90 7.49
CA GLU A 109 7.21 2.36 8.83
C GLU A 109 6.33 3.52 9.31
N ASN A 110 6.04 4.49 8.44
CA ASN A 110 5.18 5.62 8.78
C ASN A 110 3.74 5.17 9.03
N PHE A 111 3.23 4.22 8.25
CA PHE A 111 1.92 3.61 8.49
C PHE A 111 1.87 2.92 9.87
N TRP A 112 2.86 2.10 10.21
CA TRP A 112 2.92 1.45 11.53
C TRP A 112 3.11 2.46 12.67
N LYS A 113 3.90 3.51 12.47
CA LYS A 113 4.04 4.62 13.43
C LYS A 113 2.70 5.31 13.65
N LEU A 114 1.93 5.61 12.60
CA LEU A 114 0.58 6.17 12.72
C LEU A 114 -0.32 5.29 13.60
N LEU A 115 -0.39 3.99 13.31
CA LEU A 115 -1.17 3.04 14.11
C LEU A 115 -0.71 2.96 15.58
N ASN A 116 0.59 3.06 15.82
CA ASN A 116 1.14 3.07 17.16
C ASN A 116 0.78 4.33 17.96
N HIS A 117 0.65 5.49 17.30
CA HIS A 117 0.22 6.74 17.94
C HIS A 117 -1.28 6.74 18.26
N HIS A 118 -2.09 6.10 17.41
CA HIS A 118 -3.55 6.00 17.57
C HIS A 118 -3.96 4.65 18.19
N ARG A 119 -3.48 4.35 19.39
CA ARG A 119 -3.85 3.11 20.10
C ARG A 119 -5.37 3.03 20.31
N GLY A 120 -5.97 1.89 19.96
CA GLY A 120 -7.41 1.65 20.10
C GLY A 120 -8.27 2.12 18.92
N ILE A 121 -7.64 2.59 17.83
CA ILE A 121 -8.32 2.90 16.58
C ILE A 121 -8.95 1.66 15.94
N THR A 122 -10.14 1.81 15.36
CA THR A 122 -10.75 0.74 14.55
C THR A 122 -10.24 0.85 13.11
N LEU A 123 -9.70 -0.24 12.59
CA LEU A 123 -9.21 -0.32 11.21
C LEU A 123 -10.33 -0.79 10.28
N VAL A 124 -10.54 -0.05 9.20
CA VAL A 124 -11.52 -0.39 8.15
C VAL A 124 -10.77 -0.46 6.83
N SER A 125 -10.75 -1.62 6.17
CA SER A 125 -10.19 -1.77 4.83
C SER A 125 -11.21 -2.31 3.85
N PHE A 126 -10.99 -2.03 2.58
CA PHE A 126 -11.79 -2.54 1.48
C PHE A 126 -10.96 -3.53 0.66
N ASN A 127 -10.65 -4.69 1.24
CA ASN A 127 -9.95 -5.72 0.50
C ASN A 127 -10.84 -6.23 -0.67
N GLY A 128 -10.47 -5.93 -1.92
CA GLY A 128 -10.82 -6.79 -3.06
C GLY A 128 -9.94 -8.05 -3.02
N PRO A 129 -10.43 -9.25 -3.42
CA PRO A 129 -11.52 -9.51 -4.37
C PRO A 129 -12.71 -10.28 -3.77
N GLN A 130 -13.92 -10.00 -4.28
CA GLN A 130 -14.88 -11.08 -4.52
C GLN A 130 -14.28 -11.94 -5.63
N LEU A 131 -13.87 -13.16 -5.28
CA LEU A 131 -13.68 -14.24 -6.26
C LEU A 131 -15.02 -14.57 -6.93
#